data_AF-A0A7Y0FL19-F1
#
_entry.id   AF-A0A7Y0FL19-F1
#
_cell.length_a   1.000
_cell.length_b   1.000
_cell.length_c   1.000
_cell.angle_alpha   90.00
_cell.angle_beta   90.00
_cell.angle_gamma   90.00
#
_symmetry.space_group_name_H-M   'P 1'
#
loop_
_entity.id
_entity.type
_entity.pdbx_description
1 polymer ?
#
loop_
_entity_poly.entity_id
_entity_poly.type
_entity_poly.pdbx_seq_one_letter_code
_entity_poly.pdbx_strand_id
1 'polypeptide(L)'
;MLFLLVCRGHRLGLAAGLLALAACQRPAPTTSACIDPAKVDPTGVCPMVYEPVCGCDGKTYSNACVAGHAGVRTFRAGACPTPPASR
;
A
#
# COMPACT_ATOMS: atom_id res chain seq x y z
N MET A 1 -20.13 -0.73 29.74
CA MET A 1 -20.53 0.03 28.54
C MET A 1 -19.30 0.21 27.68
N LEU A 2 -19.11 -0.65 26.67
CA LEU A 2 -19.71 -0.49 25.34
C LEU A 2 -18.91 0.52 24.50
N PHE A 3 -17.69 0.22 24.04
CA PHE A 3 -17.10 0.83 22.83
C PHE A 3 -15.95 -0.01 22.21
N LEU A 4 -15.97 -1.35 22.39
CA LEU A 4 -15.05 -2.27 21.67
C LEU A 4 -15.76 -3.12 20.59
N LEU A 5 -17.04 -2.88 20.33
CA LEU A 5 -17.64 -3.19 19.03
C LEU A 5 -17.36 -1.94 18.18
N VAL A 6 -16.72 -1.99 17.02
CA VAL A 6 -17.23 -2.69 15.84
C VAL A 6 -16.06 -2.93 14.85
N CYS A 7 -15.51 -4.14 14.79
CA CYS A 7 -14.92 -4.64 13.53
C CYS A 7 -16.11 -4.90 12.58
N ARG A 8 -16.53 -3.88 11.84
CA ARG A 8 -17.71 -3.92 10.96
C ARG A 8 -17.30 -4.56 9.64
N GLY A 9 -17.86 -5.71 9.30
CA GLY A 9 -17.78 -6.27 7.94
C GLY A 9 -17.61 -7.78 7.86
N HIS A 10 -18.58 -8.54 8.36
CA HIS A 10 -18.71 -9.98 8.11
C HIS A 10 -19.11 -10.22 6.65
N ARG A 11 -18.25 -10.85 5.82
CA ARG A 11 -18.74 -11.65 4.69
C ARG A 11 -19.08 -13.03 5.23
N LEU A 12 -20.38 -13.30 5.35
CA LEU A 12 -20.99 -14.52 5.84
C LEU A 12 -20.45 -15.75 5.08
N GLY A 13 -19.64 -16.57 5.73
CA GLY A 13 -19.33 -17.94 5.31
C GLY A 13 -19.85 -18.89 6.38
N LEU A 14 -20.92 -19.61 6.08
CA LEU A 14 -21.51 -20.64 6.93
C LEU A 14 -20.54 -21.84 7.04
N ALA A 15 -19.95 -22.10 8.22
CA ALA A 15 -19.62 -23.46 8.70
C ALA A 15 -18.96 -23.45 10.09
N ALA A 16 -19.47 -24.32 10.98
CA ALA A 16 -18.85 -24.94 12.18
C ALA A 16 -18.41 -23.98 13.33
N GLY A 17 -18.73 -24.19 14.61
CA GLY A 17 -18.87 -25.44 15.36
C GLY A 17 -17.72 -25.54 16.37
N LEU A 18 -17.99 -25.19 17.65
CA LEU A 18 -17.19 -25.37 18.88
C LEU A 18 -15.73 -24.83 18.95
N LEU A 19 -15.48 -24.02 20.00
CA LEU A 19 -14.19 -23.71 20.64
C LEU A 19 -12.98 -23.47 19.69
N ALA A 20 -12.89 -22.27 19.11
CA ALA A 20 -11.63 -21.76 18.58
C ALA A 20 -11.39 -20.35 19.11
N LEU A 21 -10.26 -20.18 19.82
CA LEU A 21 -9.72 -18.89 20.26
C LEU A 21 -9.83 -17.88 19.12
N ALA A 22 -10.42 -16.73 19.41
CA ALA A 22 -10.61 -15.64 18.47
C ALA A 22 -9.26 -15.12 17.95
N ALA A 23 -8.76 -15.70 16.87
CA ALA A 23 -7.63 -15.16 16.13
C ALA A 23 -8.14 -14.00 15.27
N CYS A 24 -8.02 -12.76 15.76
CA CYS A 24 -8.09 -11.59 14.90
C CYS A 24 -6.91 -11.64 13.95
N GLN A 25 -7.13 -12.08 12.71
CA GLN A 25 -6.14 -11.95 11.66
C GLN A 25 -5.98 -10.45 11.37
N ARG A 26 -5.01 -9.80 12.01
CA ARG A 26 -4.42 -8.57 11.47
C ARG A 26 -3.83 -8.97 10.12
N PRO A 27 -4.28 -8.42 8.98
CA PRO A 27 -3.55 -8.61 7.75
C PRO A 27 -2.12 -8.14 8.02
N ALA A 28 -1.16 -9.04 7.81
CA ALA A 28 0.25 -8.73 7.92
C ALA A 28 0.57 -7.50 7.03
N PRO A 29 1.60 -6.70 7.36
CA PRO A 29 2.09 -5.67 6.46
C PRO A 29 2.84 -6.37 5.32
N THR A 30 2.09 -6.97 4.40
CA THR A 30 2.57 -7.13 3.03
C THR A 30 2.65 -5.72 2.44
N THR A 31 3.44 -5.53 1.39
CA THR A 31 3.68 -4.27 0.65
C THR A 31 2.44 -3.39 0.33
N SER A 32 1.23 -3.88 0.59
CA SER A 32 -0.04 -3.14 0.77
C SER A 32 -0.01 -1.93 1.71
N ALA A 33 0.98 -1.80 2.60
CA ALA A 33 1.10 -0.60 3.43
C ALA A 33 1.54 0.63 2.61
N CYS A 34 2.41 0.42 1.60
CA CYS A 34 2.94 1.48 0.76
C CYS A 34 2.11 1.72 -0.50
N ILE A 35 1.63 0.64 -1.14
CA ILE A 35 0.85 0.71 -2.37
C ILE A 35 -0.63 0.55 -2.06
N ASP A 36 -1.42 1.54 -2.42
CA ASP A 36 -2.89 1.49 -2.41
C ASP A 36 -3.38 1.02 -3.80
N PRO A 37 -3.81 -0.24 -3.96
CA PRO A 37 -4.25 -0.77 -5.25
C PRO A 37 -5.51 -0.06 -5.78
N ALA A 38 -6.30 0.58 -4.92
CA ALA A 38 -7.48 1.33 -5.36
C ALA A 38 -7.11 2.67 -6.03
N LYS A 39 -5.86 3.13 -5.92
CA LYS A 39 -5.35 4.36 -6.54
C LYS A 39 -4.50 4.11 -7.78
N VAL A 40 -4.32 2.85 -8.16
CA VAL A 40 -3.58 2.51 -9.37
C VAL A 40 -4.43 2.88 -10.59
N ASP A 41 -3.93 3.79 -11.41
CA ASP A 41 -4.59 4.25 -12.63
C ASP A 41 -3.58 4.28 -13.79
N PRO A 42 -3.55 3.22 -14.63
CA PRO A 42 -2.64 3.12 -15.76
C PRO A 42 -3.00 4.05 -16.93
N THR A 43 -4.19 4.67 -16.89
CA THR A 43 -4.66 5.63 -17.90
C THR A 43 -4.45 7.09 -17.48
N GLY A 44 -3.91 7.30 -16.28
CA GLY A 44 -3.62 8.61 -15.72
C GLY A 44 -2.68 9.43 -16.58
N VAL A 45 -3.06 10.67 -16.86
CA VAL A 45 -2.24 11.60 -17.63
C VAL A 45 -1.38 12.41 -16.68
N CYS A 46 -0.07 12.31 -16.85
CA CYS A 46 0.91 13.09 -16.10
C CYS A 46 1.67 14.06 -17.02
N PRO A 47 2.14 15.21 -16.50
CA PRO A 47 3.05 16.06 -17.24
C PRO A 47 4.36 15.31 -17.51
N MET A 48 4.97 15.61 -18.66
CA MET A 48 6.28 15.06 -19.06
C MET A 48 7.45 15.81 -18.40
N VAL A 49 7.26 16.23 -17.15
CA VAL A 49 8.28 16.90 -16.33
C VAL A 49 9.03 15.86 -15.53
N TYR A 50 10.36 15.94 -15.55
CA TYR A 50 11.23 15.06 -14.78
C TYR A 50 11.62 15.71 -13.45
N GLU A 51 10.94 15.28 -12.39
CA GLU A 51 11.16 15.72 -10.99
C GLU A 51 11.10 14.48 -10.10
N PRO A 52 12.19 13.68 -10.06
CA PRO A 52 12.12 12.32 -9.55
C PRO A 52 11.74 12.27 -8.08
N VAL A 53 10.98 11.24 -7.71
CA VAL A 53 10.61 10.95 -6.32
C VAL A 53 10.91 9.51 -5.97
N CYS A 54 11.27 9.26 -4.72
CA CYS A 54 11.51 7.92 -4.17
C CYS A 54 10.28 7.48 -3.39
N GLY A 55 9.58 6.46 -3.89
CA GLY A 55 8.42 5.86 -3.23
C GLY A 55 8.79 5.07 -1.98
N CYS A 56 7.83 4.88 -1.09
CA CYS A 56 7.96 3.99 0.07
C CYS A 56 8.23 2.52 -0.29
N ASP A 57 8.07 2.16 -1.56
CA ASP A 57 8.37 0.84 -2.13
C ASP A 57 9.81 0.74 -2.64
N GLY A 58 10.62 1.79 -2.45
CA GLY A 58 12.01 1.85 -2.88
C GLY A 58 12.17 2.05 -4.39
N LYS A 59 11.10 2.37 -5.12
CA LYS A 59 11.18 2.66 -6.55
C LYS A 59 11.26 4.16 -6.81
N THR A 60 12.09 4.53 -7.78
CA THR A 60 12.16 5.89 -8.31
C THR A 60 11.06 6.07 -9.36
N TYR A 61 10.27 7.13 -9.22
CA TYR A 61 9.26 7.55 -10.18
C TYR A 61 9.70 8.86 -10.85
N SER A 62 9.38 9.03 -12.13
CA SER A 62 9.80 10.20 -12.93
C SER A 62 9.28 11.53 -12.38
N ASN A 63 8.11 11.51 -11.73
CA ASN A 63 7.55 12.62 -10.98
C ASN A 63 6.50 12.13 -9.98
N ALA A 64 6.04 13.06 -9.13
CA ALA A 64 5.02 12.79 -8.11
C ALA A 64 3.67 12.32 -8.68
N CYS A 65 3.28 12.79 -9.87
CA CYS A 65 2.06 12.35 -10.54
C CYS A 65 2.14 10.85 -10.88
N VAL A 66 3.25 10.43 -11.52
CA VAL A 66 3.47 9.02 -11.88
C VAL A 66 3.50 8.13 -10.63
N ALA A 67 4.12 8.59 -9.53
CA ALA A 67 4.10 7.86 -8.26
C ALA A 67 2.67 7.70 -7.70
N GLY A 68 1.87 8.76 -7.76
CA GLY A 68 0.47 8.75 -7.32
C GLY A 68 -0.40 7.76 -8.11
N HIS A 69 -0.30 7.78 -9.44
CA HIS A 69 -1.02 6.84 -10.32
C HIS A 69 -0.51 5.39 -10.22
N ALA A 70 0.70 5.18 -9.70
CA ALA A 70 1.18 3.86 -9.33
C ALA A 70 0.67 3.38 -7.95
N GLY A 71 -0.17 4.17 -7.28
CA GLY A 71 -0.74 3.85 -5.97
C GLY A 71 0.19 4.10 -4.79
N VAL A 72 1.34 4.77 -4.99
CA VAL A 72 2.31 5.03 -3.91
C VAL A 72 1.74 6.03 -2.92
N ARG A 73 1.66 5.62 -1.64
CA ARG A 73 1.04 6.45 -0.59
C ARG A 73 1.95 7.54 -0.05
N THR A 74 3.26 7.29 0.01
CA THR A 74 4.25 8.25 0.49
C THR A 74 5.50 8.20 -0.36
N PHE A 75 6.09 9.36 -0.63
CA PHE A 75 7.33 9.49 -1.37
C PHE A 75 8.13 10.69 -0.87
N ARG A 76 9.45 10.67 -1.12
CA ARG A 76 10.37 11.78 -0.85
C ARG A 76 10.91 12.34 -2.16
N ALA A 77 11.20 13.64 -2.20
CA ALA A 77 11.87 14.27 -3.33
C ALA A 77 13.26 13.67 -3.60
N GLY A 78 13.59 13.51 -4.89
CA GLY A 78 14.80 12.87 -5.37
C GLY A 78 14.64 11.38 -5.67
N ALA A 79 15.55 10.83 -6.46
CA ALA A 79 15.59 9.40 -6.75
C ALA A 79 15.93 8.57 -5.51
N CYS A 80 15.53 7.29 -5.50
CA CYS A 80 15.96 6.35 -4.48
C CYS A 80 17.47 6.10 -4.56
N PRO A 81 18.14 5.86 -3.42
CA PRO A 81 19.53 5.48 -3.41
C PRO A 81 19.71 4.17 -4.19
N THR A 82 20.66 4.14 -5.12
CA THR A 82 21.07 2.89 -5.74
C THR A 82 21.75 2.02 -4.68
N PRO A 83 21.36 0.74 -4.51
CA PRO A 83 22.16 -0.18 -3.73
C PRO A 83 23.61 -0.13 -4.22
N PRO A 84 24.61 -0.12 -3.33
CA PRO A 84 26.00 -0.18 -3.76
C PRO A 84 26.18 -1.39 -4.66
N ALA A 85 26.84 -1.21 -5.80
CA ALA A 85 27.16 -2.31 -6.70
C ALA A 85 27.89 -3.39 -5.90
N SER A 86 27.27 -4.57 -5.78
CA SER A 86 27.86 -5.72 -5.10
C SER A 86 29.17 -6.07 -5.81
N ARG A 87 30.30 -5.73 -5.19
CA ARG A 87 31.64 -6.15 -5.60
C ARG A 87 31.99 -7.45 -4.89
#